data_AF-A0A0F3IMY3-F1
#
_entry.id   AF-A0A0F3IMY3-F1
#
_cell.length_a   1.000
_cell.length_b   1.000
_cell.length_c   1.000
_cell.angle_alpha   90.00
_cell.angle_beta   90.00
_cell.angle_gamma   90.00
#
_symmetry.space_group_name_H-M   'P 1'
#
loop_
_entity.id
_entity.type
_entity.pdbx_description
1 polymer ?
#
loop_
_entity_poly.entity_id
_entity_poly.type
_entity_poly.pdbx_seq_one_letter_code
_entity_poly.pdbx_strand_id
1 'polypeptide(L)'
;MIQIFLGNLHKINEDCSLIDLLCDVYSSEGFADHYQLKKMVYCTCLPNKLQDHNITDEQVALFTMSYKGGVNLNHIARDPVDLKLIVFVKNNDASVFLTCEAKLLQLSKELGLSHWCFKAAIHQLSENVGGVFDESEYKTEQMFDINGTDSFFHYSKNTRCAQCHDNCPTHKLPPSR
;
A
#
# COMPACT_ATOMS: atom_id res chain seq x y z
N MET A 1 0.43 -1.21 -13.87
CA MET A 1 -0.53 -1.94 -13.03
C MET A 1 -0.20 -1.61 -11.58
N ILE A 2 -1.21 -1.25 -10.78
CA ILE A 2 -1.02 -0.89 -9.38
C ILE A 2 -1.76 -1.87 -8.49
N GLN A 3 -1.05 -2.39 -7.49
CA GLN A 3 -1.60 -3.25 -6.47
C GLN A 3 -1.71 -2.46 -5.17
N ILE A 4 -2.92 -2.28 -4.67
CA ILE A 4 -3.15 -1.45 -3.49
C ILE A 4 -3.45 -2.32 -2.28
N PHE A 5 -2.68 -2.14 -1.21
CA PHE A 5 -3.06 -2.65 0.10
C PHE A 5 -3.99 -1.67 0.78
N LEU A 6 -5.20 -2.13 1.15
CA LEU A 6 -6.26 -1.25 1.60
C LEU A 6 -6.50 -1.24 3.12
N GLY A 7 -5.73 -2.02 3.89
CA GLY A 7 -5.90 -2.09 5.33
C GLY A 7 -5.87 -0.69 5.98
N ASN A 8 -6.77 -0.38 6.90
CA ASN A 8 -6.78 0.88 7.67
C ASN A 8 -6.88 2.21 6.88
N LEU A 9 -7.15 2.20 5.58
CA LEU A 9 -7.30 3.44 4.79
C LEU A 9 -8.51 4.30 5.20
N HIS A 10 -9.55 3.70 5.77
CA HIS A 10 -10.69 4.43 6.33
C HIS A 10 -10.29 5.49 7.36
N LYS A 11 -9.10 5.36 7.98
CA LYS A 11 -8.59 6.36 8.93
C LYS A 11 -8.33 7.70 8.24
N ILE A 12 -7.80 7.67 7.03
CA ILE A 12 -7.39 8.86 6.27
C ILE A 12 -8.46 9.33 5.29
N ASN A 13 -9.30 8.42 4.80
CA ASN A 13 -10.35 8.74 3.86
C ASN A 13 -11.47 7.67 3.96
N GLU A 14 -12.62 8.08 4.49
CA GLU A 14 -13.70 7.16 4.90
C GLU A 14 -14.46 6.54 3.72
N ASP A 15 -14.55 7.24 2.59
CA ASP A 15 -15.28 6.81 1.37
C ASP A 15 -14.37 6.21 0.29
N CYS A 16 -13.05 6.22 0.53
CA CYS A 16 -12.03 5.66 -0.36
C CYS A 16 -11.86 6.40 -1.70
N SER A 17 -12.39 7.63 -1.83
CA SER A 17 -12.19 8.54 -2.96
C SER A 17 -10.72 8.88 -3.23
N LEU A 18 -9.86 8.90 -2.21
CA LEU A 18 -8.43 9.11 -2.38
C LEU A 18 -7.75 7.95 -3.12
N ILE A 19 -8.21 6.73 -2.88
CA ILE A 19 -7.76 5.54 -3.62
C ILE A 19 -8.29 5.57 -5.03
N ASP A 20 -9.53 6.01 -5.19
CA ASP A 20 -10.17 6.17 -6.48
C ASP A 20 -9.34 7.10 -7.38
N LEU A 21 -8.96 8.26 -6.84
CA LEU A 21 -8.13 9.25 -7.48
C LEU A 21 -6.71 8.71 -7.79
N LEU A 22 -6.11 7.95 -6.88
CA LEU A 22 -4.82 7.28 -7.13
C LEU A 22 -4.91 6.28 -8.29
N CYS A 23 -5.99 5.49 -8.35
CA CYS A 23 -6.22 4.58 -9.46
C CYS A 23 -6.32 5.34 -10.77
N ASP A 24 -7.18 6.36 -10.83
CA ASP A 24 -7.44 7.15 -12.04
C ASP A 24 -6.17 7.85 -12.56
N VAL A 25 -5.26 8.28 -11.68
CA VAL A 25 -4.04 9.00 -12.07
C VAL A 25 -2.88 8.06 -12.43
N TYR A 26 -2.71 6.95 -11.71
CA TYR A 26 -1.50 6.12 -11.85
C TYR A 26 -1.71 4.77 -12.50
N SER A 27 -2.95 4.32 -12.74
CA SER A 27 -3.17 3.02 -13.35
C SER A 27 -4.40 2.96 -14.24
N SER A 28 -4.23 2.37 -15.42
CA SER A 28 -5.37 1.89 -16.21
C SER A 28 -6.03 0.65 -15.58
N GLU A 29 -5.30 -0.08 -14.72
CA GLU A 29 -5.76 -1.34 -14.11
C GLU A 29 -5.26 -1.48 -12.66
N GLY A 30 -6.19 -1.49 -11.71
CA GLY A 30 -5.89 -1.72 -10.29
C GLY A 30 -6.32 -3.12 -9.85
N PHE A 31 -5.56 -3.72 -8.95
CA PHE A 31 -5.86 -5.04 -8.39
C PHE A 31 -5.97 -4.96 -6.87
N ALA A 32 -6.76 -5.84 -6.25
CA ALA A 32 -6.97 -5.96 -4.81
C ALA A 32 -7.50 -7.36 -4.44
N ASP A 33 -7.43 -7.72 -3.15
CA ASP A 33 -8.09 -8.92 -2.65
C ASP A 33 -9.59 -8.62 -2.49
N HIS A 34 -10.42 -9.28 -3.29
CA HIS A 34 -11.87 -9.03 -3.29
C HIS A 34 -12.54 -9.42 -1.96
N TYR A 35 -11.98 -10.38 -1.23
CA TYR A 35 -12.50 -10.75 0.09
C TYR A 35 -12.22 -9.65 1.12
N GLN A 36 -11.07 -8.98 1.05
CA GLN A 36 -10.78 -7.78 1.84
C GLN A 36 -11.70 -6.62 1.44
N LEU A 37 -11.86 -6.36 0.13
CA LEU A 37 -12.76 -5.32 -0.36
C LEU A 37 -14.21 -5.50 0.11
N LYS A 38 -14.72 -6.74 0.12
CA LYS A 38 -16.08 -7.04 0.62
C LYS A 38 -16.26 -6.72 2.11
N LYS A 39 -15.19 -6.74 2.91
CA LYS A 39 -15.24 -6.33 4.32
C LYS A 39 -15.18 -4.81 4.48
N MET A 40 -14.72 -4.08 3.47
CA MET A 40 -14.65 -2.64 3.44
C MET A 40 -15.98 -2.05 2.94
N VAL A 41 -17.06 -2.28 3.68
CA VAL A 41 -18.42 -1.84 3.33
C VAL A 41 -18.57 -0.33 3.12
N TYR A 42 -17.60 0.45 3.62
CA TYR A 42 -17.51 1.90 3.44
C TYR A 42 -16.90 2.31 2.08
N CYS A 43 -16.08 1.47 1.44
CA CYS A 43 -15.52 1.72 0.11
C CYS A 43 -16.48 1.22 -0.99
N THR A 44 -17.50 1.99 -1.33
CA THR A 44 -18.51 1.53 -2.32
C THR A 44 -18.05 1.63 -3.78
N CYS A 45 -17.07 2.49 -4.08
CA CYS A 45 -16.57 2.72 -5.44
C CYS A 45 -15.54 1.68 -5.91
N LEU A 46 -14.68 1.20 -5.00
CA LEU A 46 -13.52 0.38 -5.34
C LEU A 46 -13.85 -1.03 -5.88
N PRO A 47 -14.88 -1.76 -5.40
CA PRO A 47 -15.16 -3.12 -5.89
C PRO A 47 -15.46 -3.21 -7.39
N ASN A 48 -15.93 -2.13 -8.01
CA ASN A 48 -16.21 -2.09 -9.45
C ASN A 48 -15.01 -1.61 -10.29
N LYS A 49 -13.97 -1.06 -9.65
CA LYS A 49 -12.77 -0.53 -10.32
C LYS A 49 -11.55 -1.45 -10.19
N LEU A 50 -11.45 -2.19 -9.09
CA LEU A 50 -10.31 -3.07 -8.82
C LEU A 50 -10.62 -4.51 -9.20
N GLN A 51 -9.73 -5.13 -9.97
CA GLN A 51 -9.82 -6.54 -10.34
C GLN A 51 -9.31 -7.43 -9.20
N ASP A 52 -9.82 -8.66 -9.11
CA ASP A 52 -9.31 -9.63 -8.15
C ASP A 52 -7.95 -10.16 -8.61
N HIS A 53 -7.01 -10.30 -7.68
CA HIS A 53 -5.66 -10.79 -7.99
C HIS A 53 -5.62 -12.31 -8.25
N ASN A 54 -6.69 -13.05 -7.93
CA ASN A 54 -6.85 -14.50 -8.17
C ASN A 54 -5.71 -15.38 -7.61
N ILE A 55 -5.10 -14.98 -6.49
CA ILE A 55 -4.01 -15.73 -5.86
C ILE A 55 -4.59 -16.69 -4.82
N THR A 56 -4.23 -17.97 -4.93
CA THR A 56 -4.73 -19.03 -4.06
C THR A 56 -3.85 -19.21 -2.82
N ASP A 57 -4.42 -19.87 -1.81
CA ASP A 57 -3.68 -20.18 -0.58
C ASP A 57 -2.52 -21.16 -0.85
N GLU A 58 -2.64 -22.06 -1.83
CA GLU A 58 -1.57 -22.95 -2.25
C GLU A 58 -0.38 -22.19 -2.82
N GLN A 59 -0.63 -21.15 -3.62
CA GLN A 59 0.45 -20.30 -4.15
C GLN A 59 1.18 -19.55 -3.03
N VAL A 60 0.45 -19.09 -2.00
CA VAL A 60 1.03 -18.49 -0.79
C VAL A 60 1.86 -19.50 0.00
N ALA A 61 1.38 -20.74 0.13
CA ALA A 61 2.10 -21.81 0.81
C ALA A 61 3.42 -22.14 0.10
N LEU A 62 3.38 -22.28 -1.23
CA LEU A 62 4.58 -22.52 -2.06
C LEU A 62 5.59 -21.37 -1.94
N PHE A 63 5.13 -20.12 -1.96
CA PHE A 63 5.98 -18.96 -1.70
C PHE A 63 6.64 -19.05 -0.32
N THR A 64 5.85 -19.32 0.72
CA THR A 64 6.33 -19.38 2.12
C THR A 64 7.35 -20.50 2.31
N MET A 65 7.16 -21.67 1.69
CA MET A 65 8.10 -22.80 1.76
C MET A 65 9.42 -22.53 1.03
N SER A 66 9.36 -21.79 -0.08
CA SER A 66 10.52 -21.49 -0.93
C SER A 66 11.29 -20.26 -0.50
N TYR A 67 10.70 -19.39 0.31
CA TYR A 67 11.33 -18.17 0.81
C TYR A 67 12.53 -18.49 1.73
N LYS A 68 13.69 -17.86 1.43
CA LYS A 68 14.97 -18.03 2.17
C LYS A 68 15.51 -16.72 2.72
N GLY A 69 14.67 -15.69 2.78
CA GLY A 69 15.05 -14.35 3.15
C GLY A 69 15.08 -14.09 4.66
N GLY A 70 15.40 -12.85 5.04
CA GLY A 70 15.58 -12.44 6.43
C GLY A 70 14.31 -11.92 7.10
N VAL A 71 13.25 -11.61 6.35
CA VAL A 71 11.96 -11.15 6.91
C VAL A 71 11.20 -12.32 7.52
N ASN A 72 10.77 -12.20 8.76
CA ASN A 72 9.93 -13.21 9.40
C ASN A 72 8.50 -13.17 8.83
N LEU A 73 8.20 -14.09 7.91
CA LEU A 73 6.88 -14.18 7.28
C LEU A 73 5.73 -14.47 8.26
N ASN A 74 5.97 -15.11 9.42
CA ASN A 74 4.92 -15.37 10.41
C ASN A 74 4.28 -14.09 10.96
N HIS A 75 5.00 -12.97 10.88
CA HIS A 75 4.48 -11.67 11.29
C HIS A 75 3.56 -11.04 10.24
N ILE A 76 3.72 -11.40 8.98
CA ILE A 76 2.91 -10.93 7.85
C ILE A 76 1.72 -11.88 7.65
N ALA A 77 1.95 -13.19 7.76
CA ALA A 77 0.96 -14.27 7.64
C ALA A 77 -0.17 -14.23 8.68
N ARG A 78 -0.17 -13.26 9.61
CA ARG A 78 -1.32 -13.00 10.48
C ARG A 78 -2.55 -12.57 9.68
N ASP A 79 -2.33 -11.96 8.52
CA ASP A 79 -3.34 -11.78 7.48
C ASP A 79 -2.84 -12.44 6.18
N PRO A 80 -3.44 -13.55 5.71
CA PRO A 80 -3.02 -14.21 4.49
C PRO A 80 -3.19 -13.32 3.23
N VAL A 81 -4.05 -12.29 3.30
CA VAL A 81 -4.25 -11.33 2.20
C VAL A 81 -2.95 -10.60 1.86
N ASP A 82 -2.19 -10.19 2.87
CA ASP A 82 -0.92 -9.48 2.70
C ASP A 82 0.07 -10.27 1.86
N LEU A 83 0.17 -11.58 2.10
CA LEU A 83 1.04 -12.47 1.33
C LEU A 83 0.49 -12.76 -0.06
N LYS A 84 -0.84 -12.80 -0.25
CA LYS A 84 -1.45 -12.95 -1.58
C LYS A 84 -1.07 -11.79 -2.50
N LEU A 85 -1.11 -10.56 -1.99
CA LEU A 85 -0.71 -9.38 -2.77
C LEU A 85 0.78 -9.43 -3.14
N ILE A 86 1.64 -9.87 -2.23
CA ILE A 86 3.08 -10.03 -2.50
C ILE A 86 3.31 -11.10 -3.59
N VAL A 87 2.64 -12.25 -3.49
CA VAL A 87 2.74 -13.32 -4.49
C VAL A 87 2.24 -12.83 -5.85
N PHE A 88 1.15 -12.07 -5.88
CA PHE A 88 0.64 -11.49 -7.12
C PHE A 88 1.67 -10.57 -7.78
N VAL A 89 2.23 -9.61 -7.04
CA VAL A 89 3.23 -8.66 -7.57
C VAL A 89 4.47 -9.40 -8.04
N LYS A 90 4.93 -10.42 -7.30
CA LYS A 90 6.05 -11.27 -7.70
C LYS A 90 5.79 -12.03 -9.00
N ASN A 91 4.54 -12.43 -9.27
CA ASN A 91 4.17 -13.11 -10.50
C ASN A 91 3.95 -12.15 -11.68
N ASN A 92 3.96 -10.83 -11.43
CA ASN A 92 3.64 -9.79 -12.42
C ASN A 92 4.67 -8.65 -12.33
N ASP A 93 5.82 -8.81 -12.98
CA ASP A 93 6.99 -7.91 -12.89
C ASP A 93 6.71 -6.42 -13.24
N ALA A 94 5.59 -6.10 -13.91
CA ALA A 94 5.19 -4.73 -14.25
C ALA A 94 4.29 -4.05 -13.18
N SER A 95 4.06 -4.70 -12.05
CA SER A 95 3.18 -4.22 -10.98
C SER A 95 3.93 -3.41 -9.93
N VAL A 96 3.37 -2.27 -9.55
CA VAL A 96 3.84 -1.48 -8.40
C VAL A 96 2.99 -1.84 -7.19
N PHE A 97 3.64 -2.28 -6.12
CA PHE A 97 2.98 -2.56 -4.85
C PHE A 97 2.88 -1.30 -3.99
N LEU A 98 1.66 -0.84 -3.71
CA LEU A 98 1.38 0.25 -2.80
C LEU A 98 0.99 -0.30 -1.43
N THR A 99 1.82 -0.03 -0.42
CA THR A 99 1.51 -0.42 0.95
C THR A 99 2.05 0.59 1.95
N CYS A 100 1.45 0.56 3.12
CA CYS A 100 1.81 1.38 4.25
C CYS A 100 2.46 0.53 5.37
N GLU A 101 2.44 -0.80 5.26
CA GLU A 101 2.96 -1.70 6.29
C GLU A 101 4.48 -1.92 6.14
N ALA A 102 5.22 -1.73 7.22
CA ALA A 102 6.67 -1.73 7.20
C ALA A 102 7.29 -3.10 6.86
N LYS A 103 6.71 -4.21 7.30
CA LYS A 103 7.24 -5.55 7.00
C LYS A 103 6.98 -5.93 5.55
N LEU A 104 5.85 -5.52 4.98
CA LEU A 104 5.48 -5.68 3.59
C LEU A 104 6.41 -4.90 2.66
N LEU A 105 6.77 -3.66 3.02
CA LEU A 105 7.81 -2.91 2.29
C LEU A 105 9.18 -3.57 2.40
N GLN A 106 9.56 -4.04 3.60
CA GLN A 106 10.83 -4.73 3.80
C GLN A 106 10.90 -6.01 2.96
N LEU A 107 9.83 -6.79 2.95
CA LEU A 107 9.71 -8.00 2.13
C LEU A 107 9.77 -7.66 0.64
N SER A 108 9.05 -6.63 0.21
CA SER A 108 9.07 -6.16 -1.19
C SER A 108 10.48 -5.77 -1.64
N LYS A 109 11.21 -5.02 -0.79
CA LYS A 109 12.61 -4.65 -1.05
C LYS A 109 13.51 -5.88 -1.15
N GLU A 110 13.38 -6.83 -0.24
CA GLU A 110 14.21 -8.03 -0.23
C GLU A 110 13.95 -8.95 -1.43
N LEU A 111 12.70 -9.00 -1.90
CA LEU A 111 12.30 -9.71 -3.10
C LEU A 111 12.60 -8.94 -4.40
N GLY A 112 13.12 -7.71 -4.32
CA GLY A 112 13.40 -6.88 -5.49
C GLY A 112 12.15 -6.37 -6.22
N LEU A 113 11.00 -6.33 -5.55
CA LEU A 113 9.73 -5.89 -6.15
C LEU A 113 9.67 -4.36 -6.26
N SER A 114 9.03 -3.87 -7.32
CA SER A 114 8.67 -2.45 -7.41
C SER A 114 7.58 -2.14 -6.38
N HIS A 115 7.86 -1.22 -5.46
CA HIS A 115 6.95 -0.90 -4.37
C HIS A 115 7.05 0.56 -3.97
N TRP A 116 5.90 1.21 -3.71
CA TRP A 116 5.86 2.54 -3.12
C TRP A 116 5.13 2.52 -1.78
N CYS A 117 5.56 3.42 -0.92
CA CYS A 117 4.82 3.69 0.29
C CYS A 117 3.63 4.59 -0.01
N PHE A 118 2.50 4.38 0.68
CA PHE A 118 1.26 5.08 0.35
C PHE A 118 1.39 6.61 0.48
N LYS A 119 2.18 7.09 1.46
CA LYS A 119 2.50 8.53 1.61
C LYS A 119 3.17 9.13 0.38
N ALA A 120 4.11 8.39 -0.22
CA ALA A 120 4.84 8.85 -1.39
C ALA A 120 3.94 8.89 -2.63
N ALA A 121 3.05 7.90 -2.77
CA ALA A 121 2.06 7.88 -3.83
C ALA A 121 1.11 9.09 -3.73
N ILE A 122 0.62 9.40 -2.53
CA ILE A 122 -0.21 10.59 -2.28
C ILE A 122 0.59 11.88 -2.49
N HIS A 123 1.87 11.91 -2.11
CA HIS A 123 2.71 13.08 -2.33
C HIS A 123 2.79 13.44 -3.82
N GLN A 124 3.19 12.45 -4.61
CA GLN A 124 3.30 12.61 -6.04
C GLN A 124 1.93 12.90 -6.67
N LEU A 125 0.84 12.31 -6.14
CA LEU A 125 -0.52 12.63 -6.56
C LEU A 125 -0.81 14.11 -6.36
N SER A 126 -0.54 14.62 -5.17
CA SER A 126 -0.74 16.03 -4.82
C SER A 126 0.07 16.98 -5.69
N GLU A 127 1.30 16.61 -6.09
CA GLU A 127 2.10 17.38 -7.03
C GLU A 127 1.49 17.41 -8.43
N ASN A 128 0.81 16.33 -8.85
CA ASN A 128 0.21 16.19 -10.18
C ASN A 128 -1.16 16.86 -10.31
N VAL A 129 -2.05 16.64 -9.34
CA VAL A 129 -3.46 17.10 -9.40
C VAL A 129 -3.73 18.33 -8.54
N GLY A 130 -2.80 18.68 -7.65
CA GLY A 130 -2.91 19.79 -6.70
C GLY A 130 -3.68 19.43 -5.44
N GLY A 131 -3.25 19.96 -4.30
CA GLY A 131 -4.09 20.18 -3.12
C GLY A 131 -4.50 18.98 -2.26
N VAL A 132 -4.07 17.75 -2.55
CA VAL A 132 -4.55 16.56 -1.79
C VAL A 132 -4.27 16.64 -0.28
N PHE A 133 -3.18 17.30 0.15
CA PHE A 133 -2.91 17.53 1.60
C PHE A 133 -3.67 18.73 2.21
N ASP A 134 -4.29 19.54 1.37
CA ASP A 134 -5.07 20.72 1.77
C ASP A 134 -6.58 20.43 1.82
N GLU A 135 -7.02 19.35 1.18
CA GLU A 135 -8.41 18.90 1.18
C GLU A 135 -8.84 18.36 2.55
N SER A 136 -9.79 19.03 3.19
CA SER A 136 -10.28 18.67 4.54
C SER A 136 -11.03 17.33 4.61
N GLU A 137 -11.47 16.80 3.47
CA GLU A 137 -12.07 15.48 3.35
C GLU A 137 -11.05 14.34 3.50
N TYR A 138 -9.78 14.62 3.23
CA TYR A 138 -8.68 13.69 3.43
C TYR A 138 -7.96 14.05 4.73
N LYS A 139 -8.07 13.16 5.72
CA LYS A 139 -7.38 13.27 7.02
C LYS A 139 -5.91 12.88 6.90
N THR A 140 -5.21 13.44 5.90
CA THR A 140 -3.84 13.08 5.52
C THR A 140 -2.83 13.33 6.65
N GLU A 141 -3.13 14.23 7.59
CA GLU A 141 -2.34 14.47 8.80
C GLU A 141 -2.20 13.21 9.66
N GLN A 142 -3.20 12.32 9.66
CA GLN A 142 -3.13 11.05 10.39
C GLN A 142 -2.04 10.13 9.83
N MET A 143 -1.68 10.30 8.56
CA MET A 143 -0.56 9.57 7.96
C MET A 143 0.78 9.99 8.56
N PHE A 144 0.89 11.16 9.17
CA PHE A 144 2.14 11.69 9.68
C PHE A 144 2.27 11.55 11.20
N ASP A 145 1.31 10.86 11.85
CA ASP A 145 1.20 10.63 13.30
C ASP A 145 2.50 10.91 14.06
N ILE A 146 2.64 12.12 14.58
CA ILE A 146 3.89 12.64 15.16
C ILE A 146 4.40 11.73 16.31
N ASN A 147 3.50 10.94 16.92
CA ASN A 147 3.77 10.10 18.08
C ASN A 147 4.22 8.67 17.73
N GLY A 148 4.23 8.26 16.46
CA GLY A 148 4.76 6.93 16.10
C GLY A 148 3.86 5.76 16.48
N THR A 149 2.59 5.99 16.78
CA THR A 149 1.70 5.00 17.41
C THR A 149 1.02 4.08 16.40
N ASP A 150 0.75 4.55 15.19
CA ASP A 150 0.11 3.74 14.15
C ASP A 150 1.13 3.05 13.24
N SER A 151 1.36 1.75 13.45
CA SER A 151 2.28 0.96 12.62
C SER A 151 1.90 0.91 11.13
N PHE A 152 0.66 1.25 10.78
CA PHE A 152 0.24 1.36 9.39
C PHE A 152 0.79 2.62 8.72
N PHE A 153 1.00 3.71 9.46
CA PHE A 153 1.55 4.94 8.89
C PHE A 153 3.02 5.15 9.24
N HIS A 154 3.59 4.33 10.12
CA HIS A 154 4.99 4.45 10.56
C HIS A 154 5.90 3.39 9.96
N TYR A 155 6.84 3.84 9.14
CA TYR A 155 7.96 3.04 8.68
C TYR A 155 9.09 3.10 9.70
N SER A 156 9.78 1.97 9.93
CA SER A 156 11.03 2.01 10.68
C SER A 156 12.06 2.87 9.91
N LYS A 157 12.99 3.54 10.60
CA LYS A 157 14.07 4.34 9.97
C LYS A 157 14.85 3.60 8.86
N ASN A 158 14.76 2.27 8.81
CA ASN A 158 15.50 1.40 7.91
C ASN A 158 14.64 0.78 6.79
N THR A 159 13.31 0.97 6.81
CA THR A 159 12.41 0.48 5.77
C THR A 159 12.25 1.56 4.71
N ARG A 160 12.79 1.35 3.51
CA ARG A 160 12.89 2.37 2.46
C ARG A 160 11.91 2.07 1.33
N CYS A 161 11.19 3.10 0.88
CA CYS A 161 10.43 3.06 -0.36
C CYS A 161 11.38 3.22 -1.56
N ALA A 162 11.27 2.35 -2.57
CA ALA A 162 12.11 2.42 -3.76
C ALA A 162 12.04 3.79 -4.47
N GLN A 163 10.86 4.41 -4.50
CA GLN A 163 10.62 5.75 -5.07
C GLN A 163 11.36 6.87 -4.32
N CYS A 164 11.61 6.71 -3.03
CA CYS A 164 11.96 7.83 -2.16
C CYS A 164 13.42 7.81 -1.68
N HIS A 165 14.13 6.70 -1.92
CA HIS A 165 15.50 6.49 -1.46
C HIS A 165 15.73 6.97 -0.01
N ASP A 166 16.84 7.67 0.27
CA ASP A 166 17.19 8.13 1.62
C ASP A 166 16.45 9.42 2.05
N ASN A 167 15.76 10.09 1.13
CA ASN A 167 15.16 11.42 1.32
C ASN A 167 13.67 11.44 0.91
N CYS A 168 12.85 10.58 1.52
CA CYS A 168 11.40 10.68 1.35
C CYS A 168 10.89 12.00 1.98
N PRO A 169 10.35 12.96 1.20
CA PRO A 169 9.86 14.23 1.74
C PRO A 169 8.76 14.00 2.79
N THR A 170 7.95 12.97 2.56
CA THR A 170 6.79 12.60 3.37
C THR A 170 7.08 11.53 4.42
N HIS A 171 8.35 11.33 4.79
CA HIS A 171 8.70 10.30 5.78
C HIS A 171 8.11 10.61 7.16
N LYS A 172 8.25 11.86 7.61
CA LYS A 172 7.95 12.28 8.98
C LYS A 172 6.97 13.44 9.08
N LEU A 173 6.92 14.30 8.06
CA LEU A 173 6.10 15.51 8.06
C LEU A 173 5.32 15.58 6.74
N PRO A 174 4.11 16.15 6.77
CA PRO A 174 3.43 16.50 5.54
C PRO A 174 4.28 17.51 4.74
N PRO A 175 4.12 17.57 3.41
CA PRO A 175 4.70 18.65 2.61
C PRO A 175 4.26 20.01 3.17
N SER A 176 5.16 20.99 3.13
CA SER A 176 4.82 22.36 3.51
C SER A 176 3.78 22.92 2.54
N ARG A 177 2.67 23.42 3.11
CA ARG A 177 1.63 24.18 2.40
C ARG A 177 2.18 25.44 1.75
#